data_AF-A0A2R4C512-F1
#
_entry.id   AF-A0A2R4C512-F1
#
_cell.length_a   1.000
_cell.length_b   1.000
_cell.length_c   1.000
_cell.angle_alpha   90.00
_cell.angle_beta   90.00
_cell.angle_gamma   90.00
#
_symmetry.space_group_name_H-M   'P 1'
#
loop_
_entity.id
_entity.type
_entity.pdbx_description
1 polymer ?
#
loop_
_entity_poly.entity_id
_entity_poly.type
_entity_poly.pdbx_seq_one_letter_code
_entity_poly.pdbx_strand_id
1 'polypeptide(L)'
;MHGGEGGSAWNGATGGTGGSVTLVNVATGATTGVLTLDQIAYAGLGGDSRGGQAGSGGVAVSRLNLRETSAHTVNANVLAAGGRAGGEQSIRSGNGGAGEATLVLQADKAGSVAFGHAGATGGGWADMPADTFGKAGNAVASSLVQADRLATSEAVAIGGTPRKPLWKQSGNADAFARAVSNHEAKATASGTGTVAIVRAEAVGGTGTTSAVASARASQATVSAYSSAHGAASNTAQAEASGAKSTVKAESLSTGQGGTRVTTTGYTVQKDGVNDGARSGASMGGKIYALPQQFAPEEPSPTITYNMTYATSYATALPDAGAATATLAATPTVAEAFHGARVIGMGLASGVAYTYDKPVNYTGITTANFQFDTTSGGMLTLGLLDSLTYLSGFSKLELSISNHGTEIFTQTFTSLQDAELFFNDRVLNLGMLAAGSQDLLVTTGFTLTRPSGFGFTYALGISAVPEPQTWLLLLLGTSVILLRQRRRQ
;
A
#
# COMPACT_ATOMS: atom_id res chain seq x y z
N MET A 1 -29.11 8.26 16.09
CA MET A 1 -29.43 8.96 17.37
C MET A 1 -28.79 10.33 17.35
N HIS A 2 -29.46 11.36 17.87
CA HIS A 2 -28.98 12.74 17.90
C HIS A 2 -28.83 13.22 19.35
N GLY A 3 -27.74 13.93 19.63
CA GLY A 3 -27.55 14.68 20.88
C GLY A 3 -28.30 16.01 20.81
N GLY A 4 -28.78 16.48 21.96
CA GLY A 4 -29.43 17.79 22.05
C GLY A 4 -28.43 18.93 21.81
N GLU A 5 -28.86 20.01 21.18
CA GLU A 5 -28.02 21.19 20.99
C GLU A 5 -27.80 21.96 22.30
N GLY A 6 -26.66 22.63 22.40
CA GLY A 6 -26.35 23.53 23.50
C GLY A 6 -27.12 24.84 23.38
N GLY A 7 -27.61 25.38 24.50
CA GLY A 7 -28.35 26.64 24.53
C GLY A 7 -27.47 27.87 24.30
N SER A 8 -28.01 28.90 23.66
CA SER A 8 -27.30 30.17 23.42
C SER A 8 -27.35 31.11 24.63
N ALA A 9 -26.30 31.90 24.80
CA ALA A 9 -26.14 32.81 25.93
C ALA A 9 -25.82 34.25 25.50
N TRP A 10 -26.18 35.24 26.33
CA TRP A 10 -26.03 36.67 26.04
C TRP A 10 -25.33 37.41 27.18
N ASN A 11 -24.85 38.63 26.91
CA ASN A 11 -24.27 39.54 27.90
C ASN A 11 -23.10 38.94 28.69
N GLY A 12 -22.21 38.20 28.01
CA GLY A 12 -21.04 37.58 28.63
C GLY A 12 -21.28 36.18 29.22
N ALA A 13 -22.52 35.67 29.21
CA ALA A 13 -22.80 34.32 29.68
C ALA A 13 -22.25 33.25 28.73
N THR A 14 -21.95 32.07 29.26
CA THR A 14 -21.34 30.96 28.50
C THR A 14 -22.42 30.15 27.77
N GLY A 15 -22.17 29.82 26.51
CA GLY A 15 -23.04 28.96 25.70
C GLY A 15 -23.01 27.51 26.20
N GLY A 16 -24.15 26.83 26.11
CA GLY A 16 -24.30 25.44 26.56
C GLY A 16 -23.51 24.46 25.71
N THR A 17 -23.03 23.37 26.29
CA THR A 17 -22.37 22.30 25.53
C THR A 17 -23.39 21.46 24.76
N GLY A 18 -23.00 21.01 23.57
CA GLY A 18 -23.78 20.04 22.80
C GLY A 18 -23.81 18.67 23.47
N GLY A 19 -24.94 17.98 23.38
CA GLY A 19 -25.16 16.65 23.92
C GLY A 19 -24.29 15.61 23.22
N SER A 20 -23.65 14.73 23.99
CA SER A 20 -22.88 13.62 23.44
C SER A 20 -23.78 12.41 23.16
N VAL A 21 -23.41 11.59 22.17
CA VAL A 21 -24.11 10.36 21.81
C VAL A 21 -23.16 9.19 21.85
N THR A 22 -23.61 8.07 22.42
CA THR A 22 -22.87 6.81 22.41
C THR A 22 -23.82 5.67 22.05
N LEU A 23 -23.51 4.97 20.96
CA LEU A 23 -24.21 3.77 20.52
C LEU A 23 -23.25 2.59 20.60
N VAL A 24 -23.65 1.53 21.28
CA VAL A 24 -22.89 0.28 21.39
C VAL A 24 -23.85 -0.87 21.09
N ASN A 25 -23.64 -1.54 19.96
CA ASN A 25 -24.42 -2.72 19.54
C ASN A 25 -25.94 -2.51 19.59
N VAL A 26 -26.41 -1.34 19.18
CA VAL A 26 -27.84 -0.98 19.19
C VAL A 26 -28.55 -1.56 17.98
N ALA A 27 -27.91 -1.55 16.81
CA ALA A 27 -28.46 -2.16 15.61
C ALA A 27 -28.31 -3.69 15.68
N THR A 28 -29.40 -4.43 15.52
CA THR A 28 -29.44 -5.90 15.50
C THR A 28 -30.46 -6.39 14.47
N GLY A 29 -30.31 -7.63 14.01
CA GLY A 29 -31.22 -8.27 13.07
C GLY A 29 -30.78 -9.70 12.77
N ALA A 30 -31.66 -10.48 12.13
CA ALA A 30 -31.37 -11.84 11.72
C ALA A 30 -32.13 -12.19 10.43
N THR A 31 -31.48 -12.93 9.53
CA THR A 31 -32.04 -13.38 8.26
C THR A 31 -31.16 -14.47 7.66
N THR A 32 -31.66 -15.20 6.68
CA THR A 32 -30.88 -16.15 5.88
C THR A 32 -30.37 -15.55 4.56
N GLY A 33 -30.98 -14.43 4.13
CA GLY A 33 -30.65 -13.71 2.91
C GLY A 33 -29.65 -12.58 3.15
N VAL A 34 -30.11 -11.33 2.97
CA VAL A 34 -29.31 -10.11 3.15
C VAL A 34 -29.66 -9.44 4.47
N LEU A 35 -28.66 -9.29 5.34
CA LEU A 35 -28.75 -8.49 6.57
C LEU A 35 -28.13 -7.12 6.33
N THR A 36 -28.87 -6.05 6.61
CA THR A 36 -28.35 -4.67 6.55
C THR A 36 -28.54 -4.02 7.92
N LEU A 37 -27.46 -3.48 8.49
CA LEU A 37 -27.46 -2.78 9.77
C LEU A 37 -26.84 -1.39 9.63
N ASP A 38 -27.57 -0.37 10.08
CA ASP A 38 -27.12 1.01 10.14
C ASP A 38 -27.08 1.50 11.59
N GLN A 39 -25.92 1.95 12.07
CA GLN A 39 -25.76 2.52 13.41
C GLN A 39 -25.07 3.88 13.36
N ILE A 40 -25.86 4.94 13.57
CA ILE A 40 -25.44 6.31 13.31
C ILE A 40 -25.59 7.18 14.57
N ALA A 41 -24.47 7.74 15.04
CA ALA A 41 -24.38 8.67 16.16
C ALA A 41 -24.07 10.09 15.67
N TYR A 42 -24.95 11.04 15.97
CA TYR A 42 -24.74 12.47 15.74
C TYR A 42 -24.74 13.19 17.07
N ALA A 43 -23.64 13.84 17.43
CA ALA A 43 -23.61 14.65 18.62
C ALA A 43 -24.22 16.04 18.38
N GLY A 44 -24.69 16.65 19.46
CA GLY A 44 -25.30 17.98 19.44
C GLY A 44 -24.27 19.08 19.22
N LEU A 45 -24.71 20.17 18.60
CA LEU A 45 -23.90 21.37 18.42
C LEU A 45 -23.69 22.10 19.74
N GLY A 46 -22.54 22.77 19.91
CA GLY A 46 -22.33 23.70 21.01
C GLY A 46 -23.12 24.99 20.81
N GLY A 47 -23.64 25.55 21.91
CA GLY A 47 -24.44 26.77 21.90
C GLY A 47 -23.61 28.04 21.75
N ASP A 48 -24.21 29.06 21.16
CA ASP A 48 -23.54 30.35 20.95
C ASP A 48 -23.44 31.18 22.23
N SER A 49 -22.57 32.19 22.20
CA SER A 49 -22.45 33.17 23.28
C SER A 49 -22.17 34.55 22.72
N ARG A 50 -22.92 35.58 23.11
CA ARG A 50 -22.59 36.98 22.80
C ARG A 50 -21.78 37.62 23.91
N GLY A 51 -20.51 37.90 23.65
CA GLY A 51 -19.59 38.51 24.61
C GLY A 51 -19.01 37.55 25.66
N GLY A 52 -19.33 36.25 25.62
CA GLY A 52 -18.81 35.21 26.52
C GLY A 52 -18.13 34.05 25.77
N GLN A 53 -17.93 32.92 26.45
CA GLN A 53 -17.38 31.68 25.88
C GLN A 53 -18.48 30.87 25.19
N ALA A 54 -18.29 30.47 23.93
CA ALA A 54 -19.21 29.56 23.26
C ALA A 54 -19.07 28.12 23.76
N GLY A 55 -20.17 27.37 23.64
CA GLY A 55 -20.26 25.97 24.01
C GLY A 55 -19.44 25.07 23.09
N SER A 56 -18.89 24.00 23.66
CA SER A 56 -18.25 22.94 22.87
C SER A 56 -19.30 22.03 22.24
N GLY A 57 -19.00 21.49 21.07
CA GLY A 57 -19.83 20.45 20.46
C GLY A 57 -19.70 19.11 21.19
N GLY A 58 -20.75 18.30 21.16
CA GLY A 58 -20.77 16.99 21.81
C GLY A 58 -19.90 15.95 21.10
N VAL A 59 -19.54 14.89 21.81
CA VAL A 59 -18.80 13.74 21.24
C VAL A 59 -19.77 12.70 20.69
N ALA A 60 -19.48 12.13 19.53
CA ALA A 60 -20.25 11.02 18.96
C ALA A 60 -19.41 9.74 18.93
N VAL A 61 -19.97 8.66 19.47
CA VAL A 61 -19.38 7.31 19.47
C VAL A 61 -20.40 6.34 18.90
N SER A 62 -20.00 5.56 17.89
CA SER A 62 -20.79 4.45 17.35
C SER A 62 -19.89 3.21 17.24
N ARG A 63 -20.23 2.15 17.99
CA ARG A 63 -19.50 0.89 18.01
C ARG A 63 -20.45 -0.27 17.71
N LEU A 64 -20.12 -1.07 16.71
CA LEU A 64 -20.87 -2.26 16.35
C LEU A 64 -19.91 -3.46 16.27
N ASN A 65 -20.18 -4.47 17.08
CA ASN A 65 -19.55 -5.79 17.01
C ASN A 65 -20.63 -6.80 16.64
N LEU A 66 -20.56 -7.31 15.42
CA LEU A 66 -21.52 -8.24 14.85
C LEU A 66 -20.83 -9.54 14.47
N ARG A 67 -21.38 -10.64 14.99
CA ARG A 67 -21.10 -11.99 14.53
C ARG A 67 -22.38 -12.57 13.95
N GLU A 68 -22.40 -12.77 12.63
CA GLU A 68 -23.55 -13.24 11.88
C GLU A 68 -23.25 -14.64 11.31
N THR A 69 -24.14 -15.60 11.56
CA THR A 69 -23.92 -17.01 11.24
C THR A 69 -24.89 -17.55 10.18
N SER A 70 -25.92 -16.79 9.80
CA SER A 70 -27.06 -17.27 9.00
C SER A 70 -27.24 -16.53 7.69
N ALA A 71 -26.99 -15.22 7.67
CA ALA A 71 -27.11 -14.40 6.47
C ALA A 71 -26.05 -14.78 5.43
N HIS A 72 -26.44 -14.82 4.15
CA HIS A 72 -25.49 -14.97 3.05
C HIS A 72 -24.71 -13.68 2.80
N THR A 73 -25.39 -12.54 2.90
CA THR A 73 -24.79 -11.22 2.69
C THR A 73 -25.03 -10.36 3.90
N VAL A 74 -23.98 -9.68 4.39
CA VAL A 74 -24.05 -8.78 5.53
C VAL A 74 -23.51 -7.41 5.14
N ASN A 75 -24.32 -6.38 5.30
CA ASN A 75 -23.94 -4.99 5.13
C ASN A 75 -24.03 -4.31 6.50
N ALA A 76 -22.92 -3.73 6.97
CA ALA A 76 -22.90 -2.99 8.23
C ALA A 76 -22.29 -1.61 8.01
N ASN A 77 -23.01 -0.58 8.44
CA ASN A 77 -22.60 0.80 8.32
C ASN A 77 -22.63 1.48 9.69
N VAL A 78 -21.48 1.99 10.12
CA VAL A 78 -21.27 2.60 11.43
C VAL A 78 -20.77 4.02 11.21
N LEU A 79 -21.54 5.01 11.66
CA LEU A 79 -21.21 6.42 11.49
C LEU A 79 -21.20 7.16 12.83
N ALA A 80 -20.23 8.05 13.01
CA ALA A 80 -20.12 8.92 14.17
C ALA A 80 -19.65 10.33 13.79
N ALA A 81 -20.48 11.33 14.05
CA ALA A 81 -20.16 12.72 13.76
C ALA A 81 -20.22 13.58 15.03
N GLY A 82 -19.05 14.10 15.43
CA GLY A 82 -18.91 15.03 16.54
C GLY A 82 -19.59 16.37 16.25
N GLY A 83 -20.13 16.98 17.29
CA GLY A 83 -20.82 18.26 17.20
C GLY A 83 -19.86 19.39 16.91
N ARG A 84 -20.29 20.39 16.13
CA ARG A 84 -19.50 21.61 15.95
C ARG A 84 -19.55 22.45 17.23
N ALA A 85 -18.52 23.24 17.48
CA ALA A 85 -18.57 24.28 18.51
C ALA A 85 -19.53 25.41 18.12
N GLY A 86 -20.06 26.11 19.13
CA GLY A 86 -20.68 27.41 18.92
C GLY A 86 -19.64 28.51 18.64
N GLY A 87 -20.11 29.67 18.20
CA GLY A 87 -19.25 30.85 18.15
C GLY A 87 -19.80 32.05 17.39
N GLU A 88 -21.10 32.27 17.34
CA GLU A 88 -21.61 33.56 16.86
C GLU A 88 -21.37 34.66 17.92
N GLN A 89 -20.58 35.69 17.59
CA GLN A 89 -20.33 36.90 18.41
C GLN A 89 -19.73 36.69 19.81
N SER A 90 -19.07 35.55 20.02
CA SER A 90 -18.43 35.18 21.29
C SER A 90 -17.04 35.80 21.42
N ILE A 91 -16.54 35.94 22.64
CA ILE A 91 -15.14 36.34 22.86
C ILE A 91 -14.18 35.16 22.66
N ARG A 92 -14.68 33.92 22.78
CA ARG A 92 -13.93 32.66 22.58
C ARG A 92 -14.83 31.56 22.03
N SER A 93 -14.34 30.77 21.08
CA SER A 93 -15.08 29.62 20.53
C SER A 93 -14.92 28.39 21.43
N GLY A 94 -15.92 27.51 21.45
CA GLY A 94 -15.83 26.20 22.07
C GLY A 94 -14.99 25.23 21.23
N ASN A 95 -14.76 24.02 21.75
CA ASN A 95 -14.10 22.97 20.99
C ASN A 95 -15.11 22.20 20.13
N GLY A 96 -14.68 21.75 18.95
CA GLY A 96 -15.40 20.75 18.18
C GLY A 96 -15.35 19.39 18.87
N GLY A 97 -16.47 18.67 18.87
CA GLY A 97 -16.55 17.34 19.45
C GLY A 97 -15.91 16.27 18.58
N ALA A 98 -15.41 15.19 19.18
CA ALA A 98 -14.80 14.08 18.45
C ALA A 98 -15.85 13.14 17.82
N GLY A 99 -15.49 12.48 16.73
CA GLY A 99 -16.25 11.37 16.14
C GLY A 99 -15.45 10.07 16.23
N GLU A 100 -16.08 8.99 16.72
CA GLU A 100 -15.48 7.66 16.79
C GLU A 100 -16.44 6.59 16.24
N ALA A 101 -16.05 5.94 15.15
CA ALA A 101 -16.78 4.84 14.53
C ALA A 101 -15.93 3.56 14.56
N THR A 102 -16.46 2.48 15.13
CA THR A 102 -15.80 1.16 15.14
C THR A 102 -16.76 0.08 14.69
N LEU A 103 -16.35 -0.70 13.70
CA LEU A 103 -17.05 -1.87 13.20
C LEU A 103 -16.16 -3.11 13.31
N VAL A 104 -16.68 -4.16 13.93
CA VAL A 104 -16.17 -5.52 13.83
C VAL A 104 -17.29 -6.38 13.27
N LEU A 105 -17.10 -6.91 12.07
CA LEU A 105 -18.08 -7.72 11.34
C LEU A 105 -17.47 -9.08 11.02
N GLN A 106 -18.05 -10.14 11.57
CA GLN A 106 -17.70 -11.53 11.29
C GLN A 106 -18.91 -12.24 10.68
N ALA A 107 -18.83 -12.60 9.39
CA ALA A 107 -19.84 -13.37 8.69
C ALA A 107 -19.38 -14.83 8.51
N ASP A 108 -19.76 -15.71 9.44
CA ASP A 108 -19.20 -17.06 9.59
C ASP A 108 -19.81 -18.09 8.62
N LYS A 109 -20.88 -17.74 7.91
CA LYS A 109 -21.52 -18.67 6.97
C LYS A 109 -20.59 -18.99 5.79
N ALA A 110 -20.49 -20.26 5.41
CA ALA A 110 -19.80 -20.65 4.18
C ALA A 110 -20.42 -19.94 2.96
N GLY A 111 -19.57 -19.44 2.06
CA GLY A 111 -19.97 -18.61 0.92
C GLY A 111 -20.37 -17.18 1.29
N SER A 112 -20.22 -16.75 2.55
CA SER A 112 -20.65 -15.43 3.00
C SER A 112 -19.94 -14.29 2.29
N VAL A 113 -20.65 -13.17 2.23
CA VAL A 113 -20.22 -11.92 1.66
C VAL A 113 -20.45 -10.84 2.70
N ALA A 114 -19.42 -10.07 3.02
CA ALA A 114 -19.54 -9.01 4.02
C ALA A 114 -18.99 -7.68 3.51
N PHE A 115 -19.76 -6.63 3.73
CA PHE A 115 -19.42 -5.24 3.45
C PHE A 115 -19.53 -4.45 4.76
N GLY A 116 -18.43 -3.87 5.20
CA GLY A 116 -18.38 -3.06 6.42
C GLY A 116 -17.84 -1.67 6.15
N HIS A 117 -18.57 -0.65 6.60
CA HIS A 117 -18.17 0.75 6.53
C HIS A 117 -18.13 1.36 7.94
N ALA A 118 -17.02 2.02 8.28
CA ALA A 118 -16.89 2.86 9.46
C ALA A 118 -16.53 4.30 9.04
N GLY A 119 -17.39 5.26 9.35
CA GLY A 119 -17.19 6.67 9.02
C GLY A 119 -17.20 7.56 10.26
N ALA A 120 -16.13 8.32 10.48
CA ALA A 120 -16.01 9.24 11.60
C ALA A 120 -15.69 10.66 11.14
N THR A 121 -16.40 11.64 11.69
CA THR A 121 -16.17 13.06 11.42
C THR A 121 -16.04 13.84 12.72
N GLY A 122 -14.97 14.61 12.86
CA GLY A 122 -14.79 15.55 13.95
C GLY A 122 -15.57 16.85 13.74
N GLY A 123 -16.00 17.48 14.82
CA GLY A 123 -16.66 18.77 14.81
C GLY A 123 -15.71 19.92 14.47
N GLY A 124 -16.15 20.86 13.65
CA GLY A 124 -15.45 22.12 13.41
C GLY A 124 -15.66 23.15 14.54
N TRP A 125 -15.04 24.32 14.40
CA TRP A 125 -15.24 25.50 15.28
C TRP A 125 -15.56 26.76 14.44
N ALA A 126 -16.06 27.81 15.09
CA ALA A 126 -16.66 28.99 14.45
C ALA A 126 -15.72 30.21 14.31
N ASP A 127 -15.93 31.04 13.27
CA ASP A 127 -15.06 32.17 12.87
C ASP A 127 -14.80 33.19 14.00
N MET A 128 -13.54 33.36 14.40
CA MET A 128 -13.10 34.32 15.43
C MET A 128 -11.77 35.04 15.08
N PRO A 129 -11.37 36.08 15.84
CA PRO A 129 -10.01 36.63 15.83
C PRO A 129 -8.94 35.58 16.27
N ALA A 130 -7.68 35.80 15.87
CA ALA A 130 -6.63 34.78 15.81
C ALA A 130 -6.20 34.12 17.15
N ASP A 131 -6.63 34.65 18.28
CA ASP A 131 -6.16 34.36 19.63
C ASP A 131 -7.22 33.69 20.54
N THR A 132 -8.43 33.44 20.04
CA THR A 132 -9.56 32.95 20.85
C THR A 132 -10.26 31.70 20.28
N PHE A 133 -9.56 30.97 19.42
CA PHE A 133 -10.06 29.75 18.77
C PHE A 133 -10.18 28.54 19.70
N GLY A 134 -11.24 27.76 19.49
CA GLY A 134 -11.31 26.38 19.97
C GLY A 134 -10.53 25.42 19.08
N LYS A 135 -10.36 24.18 19.54
CA LYS A 135 -9.75 23.10 18.74
C LYS A 135 -10.83 22.35 17.97
N ALA A 136 -10.53 21.97 16.73
CA ALA A 136 -11.38 21.05 16.00
C ALA A 136 -11.34 19.63 16.60
N GLY A 137 -12.44 18.90 16.47
CA GLY A 137 -12.57 17.54 16.98
C GLY A 137 -11.79 16.53 16.13
N ASN A 138 -11.25 15.49 16.76
CA ASN A 138 -10.59 14.39 16.08
C ASN A 138 -11.62 13.40 15.49
N ALA A 139 -11.19 12.61 14.51
CA ALA A 139 -11.95 11.51 13.96
C ALA A 139 -11.17 10.20 14.02
N VAL A 140 -11.82 9.13 14.47
CA VAL A 140 -11.28 7.77 14.49
C VAL A 140 -12.28 6.81 13.84
N ALA A 141 -11.88 6.16 12.75
CA ALA A 141 -12.68 5.18 12.04
C ALA A 141 -11.93 3.84 11.96
N SER A 142 -12.54 2.78 12.45
CA SER A 142 -11.97 1.42 12.42
C SER A 142 -13.00 0.44 11.88
N SER A 143 -12.65 -0.31 10.85
CA SER A 143 -13.49 -1.34 10.24
C SER A 143 -12.70 -2.63 10.10
N LEU A 144 -13.22 -3.70 10.68
CA LEU A 144 -12.69 -5.06 10.56
C LEU A 144 -13.79 -5.95 10.02
N VAL A 145 -13.59 -6.55 8.85
CA VAL A 145 -14.58 -7.37 8.15
C VAL A 145 -13.98 -8.73 7.84
N GLN A 146 -14.70 -9.79 8.20
CA GLN A 146 -14.37 -11.17 7.87
C GLN A 146 -15.56 -11.85 7.20
N ALA A 147 -15.28 -12.58 6.12
CA ALA A 147 -16.25 -13.41 5.40
C ALA A 147 -15.54 -14.60 4.74
N ASP A 148 -16.29 -15.56 4.20
CA ASP A 148 -15.71 -16.72 3.52
C ASP A 148 -15.34 -16.41 2.06
N ARG A 149 -16.26 -15.81 1.30
CA ARG A 149 -16.09 -15.59 -0.15
C ARG A 149 -15.57 -14.19 -0.48
N LEU A 150 -16.10 -13.16 0.16
CA LEU A 150 -15.71 -11.78 -0.10
C LEU A 150 -15.88 -10.93 1.15
N ALA A 151 -14.78 -10.32 1.60
CA ALA A 151 -14.78 -9.30 2.65
C ALA A 151 -14.37 -7.95 2.05
N THR A 152 -15.23 -6.94 2.21
CA THR A 152 -14.92 -5.54 1.88
C THR A 152 -14.99 -4.71 3.14
N SER A 153 -13.88 -4.06 3.49
CA SER A 153 -13.76 -3.19 4.65
C SER A 153 -13.43 -1.78 4.23
N GLU A 154 -14.21 -0.80 4.68
CA GLU A 154 -13.95 0.62 4.44
C GLU A 154 -13.91 1.40 5.76
N ALA A 155 -12.91 2.27 5.91
CA ALA A 155 -12.79 3.20 7.02
C ALA A 155 -12.49 4.62 6.53
N VAL A 156 -13.26 5.60 7.00
CA VAL A 156 -13.13 7.01 6.62
C VAL A 156 -13.07 7.88 7.87
N ALA A 157 -11.96 8.56 8.10
CA ALA A 157 -11.80 9.50 9.21
C ALA A 157 -11.55 10.93 8.71
N ILE A 158 -12.42 11.85 9.07
CA ILE A 158 -12.32 13.27 8.69
C ILE A 158 -12.24 14.11 9.96
N GLY A 159 -11.04 14.57 10.30
CA GLY A 159 -10.83 15.54 11.37
C GLY A 159 -11.64 16.81 11.12
N GLY A 160 -12.14 17.43 12.19
CA GLY A 160 -12.95 18.63 12.09
C GLY A 160 -12.20 19.76 11.39
N THR A 161 -12.90 20.53 10.57
CA THR A 161 -12.31 21.66 9.83
C THR A 161 -12.73 23.00 10.42
N PRO A 162 -11.82 23.99 10.48
CA PRO A 162 -12.19 25.37 10.73
C PRO A 162 -12.97 25.97 9.55
N ARG A 163 -13.80 27.00 9.79
CA ARG A 163 -14.49 27.74 8.73
C ARG A 163 -13.55 28.48 7.77
N LYS A 164 -12.37 28.92 8.24
CA LYS A 164 -11.27 29.44 7.39
C LYS A 164 -10.13 28.41 7.32
N PRO A 165 -9.57 28.12 6.13
CA PRO A 165 -8.57 27.07 5.94
C PRO A 165 -7.19 27.46 6.50
N LEU A 166 -7.07 27.53 7.82
CA LEU A 166 -5.80 27.50 8.52
C LEU A 166 -5.48 26.03 8.83
N TRP A 167 -4.75 25.36 7.94
CA TRP A 167 -4.38 23.93 8.00
C TRP A 167 -3.72 23.46 9.31
N LYS A 168 -3.30 24.40 10.17
CA LYS A 168 -2.65 24.15 11.46
C LYS A 168 -3.62 23.87 12.63
N GLN A 169 -4.94 23.90 12.42
CA GLN A 169 -5.93 23.77 13.50
C GLN A 169 -7.12 22.83 13.17
N SER A 170 -6.96 21.95 12.18
CA SER A 170 -7.93 20.88 11.92
C SER A 170 -7.76 19.75 12.94
N GLY A 171 -8.79 18.93 13.08
CA GLY A 171 -8.71 17.70 13.86
C GLY A 171 -7.74 16.70 13.25
N ASN A 172 -7.28 15.75 14.06
CA ASN A 172 -6.55 14.59 13.57
C ASN A 172 -7.51 13.54 13.01
N ALA A 173 -7.00 12.68 12.12
CA ALA A 173 -7.72 11.56 11.53
C ALA A 173 -6.94 10.25 11.70
N ASP A 174 -7.60 9.22 12.23
CA ASP A 174 -7.08 7.86 12.31
C ASP A 174 -8.06 6.91 11.60
N ALA A 175 -7.63 6.26 10.53
CA ALA A 175 -8.45 5.36 9.72
C ALA A 175 -7.78 4.00 9.56
N PHE A 176 -8.48 2.94 10.00
CA PHE A 176 -8.02 1.56 9.87
C PHE A 176 -9.09 0.69 9.23
N ALA A 177 -8.77 0.06 8.10
CA ALA A 177 -9.63 -0.92 7.43
C ALA A 177 -8.91 -2.26 7.31
N ARG A 178 -9.57 -3.35 7.70
CA ARG A 178 -9.05 -4.70 7.54
C ARG A 178 -10.11 -5.66 7.02
N ALA A 179 -9.83 -6.28 5.88
CA ALA A 179 -10.66 -7.32 5.29
C ALA A 179 -9.94 -8.68 5.31
N VAL A 180 -10.64 -9.72 5.78
CA VAL A 180 -10.13 -11.09 5.86
C VAL A 180 -11.10 -12.03 5.15
N SER A 181 -10.60 -12.82 4.20
CA SER A 181 -11.40 -13.76 3.42
C SER A 181 -10.62 -14.98 3.01
N ASN A 182 -11.30 -16.12 2.89
CA ASN A 182 -10.71 -17.33 2.31
C ASN A 182 -10.57 -17.23 0.77
N HIS A 183 -11.14 -16.19 0.16
CA HIS A 183 -11.08 -15.93 -1.27
C HIS A 183 -10.69 -14.47 -1.53
N GLU A 184 -11.66 -13.58 -1.79
CA GLU A 184 -11.42 -12.19 -2.18
C GLU A 184 -11.47 -11.25 -0.96
N ALA A 185 -10.50 -10.35 -0.82
CA ALA A 185 -10.46 -9.37 0.25
C ALA A 185 -10.12 -7.98 -0.27
N LYS A 186 -10.90 -6.97 0.13
CA LYS A 186 -10.70 -5.56 -0.23
C LYS A 186 -10.74 -4.67 1.00
N ALA A 187 -9.69 -3.90 1.24
CA ALA A 187 -9.65 -2.92 2.32
C ALA A 187 -9.35 -1.52 1.78
N THR A 188 -10.16 -0.55 2.16
CA THR A 188 -9.98 0.86 1.81
C THR A 188 -9.98 1.72 3.08
N ALA A 189 -8.92 2.48 3.33
CA ALA A 189 -8.88 3.43 4.43
C ALA A 189 -8.56 4.83 3.92
N SER A 190 -9.25 5.85 4.42
CA SER A 190 -8.97 7.25 4.09
C SER A 190 -9.01 8.18 5.29
N GLY A 191 -8.07 9.13 5.35
CA GLY A 191 -7.94 10.07 6.45
C GLY A 191 -7.73 11.51 5.97
N THR A 192 -8.44 12.48 6.55
CA THR A 192 -8.19 13.91 6.30
C THR A 192 -8.08 14.67 7.62
N GLY A 193 -6.98 15.40 7.84
CA GLY A 193 -6.76 16.11 9.11
C GLY A 193 -5.47 16.92 9.17
N THR A 194 -5.09 17.39 10.35
CA THR A 194 -3.76 17.99 10.55
C THR A 194 -2.68 16.90 10.61
N VAL A 195 -2.94 15.86 11.40
CA VAL A 195 -2.20 14.58 11.38
C VAL A 195 -3.15 13.49 10.91
N ALA A 196 -2.71 12.67 9.95
CA ALA A 196 -3.46 11.50 9.49
C ALA A 196 -2.61 10.22 9.62
N ILE A 197 -3.17 9.21 10.28
CA ILE A 197 -2.62 7.85 10.32
C ILE A 197 -3.63 6.96 9.61
N VAL A 198 -3.21 6.30 8.53
CA VAL A 198 -4.12 5.54 7.67
C VAL A 198 -3.51 4.18 7.36
N ARG A 199 -4.27 3.11 7.62
CA ARG A 199 -3.84 1.74 7.37
C ARG A 199 -4.95 0.92 6.72
N ALA A 200 -4.64 0.25 5.62
CA ALA A 200 -5.52 -0.69 4.95
C ALA A 200 -4.86 -2.08 4.87
N GLU A 201 -5.59 -3.13 5.25
CA GLU A 201 -5.09 -4.50 5.23
C GLU A 201 -6.08 -5.45 4.57
N ALA A 202 -5.66 -6.11 3.50
CA ALA A 202 -6.46 -7.14 2.84
C ALA A 202 -5.74 -8.48 2.94
N VAL A 203 -6.39 -9.46 3.56
CA VAL A 203 -5.89 -10.83 3.72
C VAL A 203 -6.86 -11.76 3.01
N GLY A 204 -6.51 -12.15 1.79
CA GLY A 204 -7.29 -13.05 0.96
C GLY A 204 -6.67 -14.45 0.86
N GLY A 205 -7.44 -15.35 0.27
CA GLY A 205 -6.97 -16.68 -0.11
C GLY A 205 -6.56 -16.69 -1.58
N THR A 206 -7.28 -17.46 -2.39
CA THR A 206 -7.00 -17.63 -3.82
C THR A 206 -7.71 -16.61 -4.72
N GLY A 207 -8.46 -15.67 -4.13
CA GLY A 207 -9.15 -14.60 -4.84
C GLY A 207 -8.35 -13.30 -4.89
N THR A 208 -8.83 -12.33 -5.67
CA THR A 208 -8.19 -11.01 -5.75
C THR A 208 -8.09 -10.37 -4.38
N THR A 209 -6.94 -9.80 -4.07
CA THR A 209 -6.68 -9.10 -2.82
C THR A 209 -6.19 -7.68 -3.11
N SER A 210 -6.83 -6.69 -2.50
CA SER A 210 -6.49 -5.28 -2.71
C SER A 210 -6.58 -4.46 -1.44
N ALA A 211 -5.51 -3.74 -1.11
CA ALA A 211 -5.50 -2.78 -0.01
C ALA A 211 -5.16 -1.38 -0.52
N VAL A 212 -5.99 -0.40 -0.18
CA VAL A 212 -5.83 1.00 -0.59
C VAL A 212 -5.92 1.91 0.62
N ALA A 213 -4.87 2.69 0.88
CA ALA A 213 -4.82 3.65 1.96
C ALA A 213 -4.50 5.04 1.41
N SER A 214 -5.28 6.06 1.79
CA SER A 214 -5.05 7.44 1.33
C SER A 214 -5.18 8.46 2.45
N ALA A 215 -4.31 9.48 2.47
CA ALA A 215 -4.37 10.54 3.46
C ALA A 215 -4.23 11.94 2.86
N ARG A 216 -4.97 12.90 3.40
CA ARG A 216 -4.78 14.34 3.15
C ARG A 216 -4.49 15.05 4.46
N ALA A 217 -3.22 15.32 4.75
CA ALA A 217 -2.84 15.92 6.03
C ALA A 217 -1.51 16.66 5.99
N SER A 218 -1.30 17.61 6.91
CA SER A 218 0.01 18.27 7.03
C SER A 218 1.11 17.28 7.39
N GLN A 219 0.78 16.26 8.19
CA GLN A 219 1.62 15.11 8.45
C GLN A 219 0.81 13.82 8.23
N ALA A 220 1.31 12.93 7.37
CA ALA A 220 0.64 11.68 7.03
C ALA A 220 1.56 10.47 7.25
N THR A 221 1.03 9.42 7.84
CA THR A 221 1.63 8.08 7.85
C THR A 221 0.63 7.12 7.25
N VAL A 222 0.98 6.56 6.09
CA VAL A 222 0.04 5.77 5.28
C VAL A 222 0.65 4.41 4.98
N SER A 223 -0.10 3.35 5.25
CA SER A 223 0.33 1.98 4.99
C SER A 223 -0.78 1.16 4.34
N ALA A 224 -0.43 0.39 3.33
CA ALA A 224 -1.31 -0.59 2.72
C ALA A 224 -0.61 -1.95 2.69
N TYR A 225 -1.31 -2.99 3.14
CA TYR A 225 -0.82 -4.37 3.20
C TYR A 225 -1.82 -5.29 2.51
N SER A 226 -1.31 -6.14 1.62
CA SER A 226 -2.12 -7.13 0.90
C SER A 226 -1.46 -8.51 0.98
N SER A 227 -2.24 -9.56 1.19
CA SER A 227 -1.74 -10.93 1.14
C SER A 227 -2.70 -11.90 0.46
N ALA A 228 -2.15 -12.78 -0.39
CA ALA A 228 -2.92 -13.79 -1.10
C ALA A 228 -2.12 -15.09 -1.30
N HIS A 229 -2.78 -16.09 -1.87
CA HIS A 229 -2.23 -17.41 -2.15
C HIS A 229 -2.22 -17.70 -3.65
N GLY A 230 -1.13 -18.27 -4.15
CA GLY A 230 -1.02 -18.71 -5.54
C GLY A 230 -1.02 -17.55 -6.54
N ALA A 231 -1.65 -17.79 -7.69
CA ALA A 231 -1.66 -16.89 -8.85
C ALA A 231 -2.63 -15.71 -8.73
N ALA A 232 -3.26 -15.53 -7.56
CA ALA A 232 -4.19 -14.45 -7.32
C ALA A 232 -3.56 -13.06 -7.53
N SER A 233 -4.34 -12.13 -8.08
CA SER A 233 -3.95 -10.71 -8.11
C SER A 233 -3.92 -10.19 -6.68
N ASN A 234 -2.78 -9.65 -6.25
CA ASN A 234 -2.57 -9.19 -4.89
C ASN A 234 -1.76 -7.90 -4.89
N THR A 235 -2.42 -6.79 -4.54
CA THR A 235 -1.88 -5.44 -4.68
C THR A 235 -2.14 -4.58 -3.47
N ALA A 236 -1.18 -3.70 -3.16
CA ALA A 236 -1.35 -2.65 -2.17
C ALA A 236 -0.96 -1.29 -2.75
N GLN A 237 -1.71 -0.26 -2.36
CA GLN A 237 -1.49 1.12 -2.78
C GLN A 237 -1.68 2.05 -1.59
N ALA A 238 -0.67 2.87 -1.33
CA ALA A 238 -0.68 3.84 -0.26
C ALA A 238 -0.36 5.22 -0.84
N GLU A 239 -1.11 6.24 -0.43
CA GLU A 239 -0.97 7.61 -0.96
C GLU A 239 -1.14 8.67 0.13
N ALA A 240 -0.35 9.73 0.05
CA ALA A 240 -0.45 10.86 0.95
C ALA A 240 -0.34 12.19 0.19
N SER A 241 -1.20 13.15 0.51
CA SER A 241 -1.01 14.54 0.13
C SER A 241 -0.77 15.40 1.37
N GLY A 242 0.37 16.10 1.40
CA GLY A 242 0.62 17.20 2.32
C GLY A 242 2.09 17.38 2.69
N ALA A 243 2.37 18.22 3.70
CA ALA A 243 3.72 18.77 3.92
C ALA A 243 4.78 17.69 4.20
N LYS A 244 4.43 16.68 5.01
CA LYS A 244 5.32 15.57 5.39
C LYS A 244 4.58 14.24 5.30
N SER A 245 5.18 13.25 4.66
CA SER A 245 4.59 11.92 4.52
C SER A 245 5.60 10.80 4.70
N THR A 246 5.12 9.68 5.21
CA THR A 246 5.76 8.37 5.10
C THR A 246 4.72 7.41 4.55
N VAL A 247 5.04 6.78 3.43
CA VAL A 247 4.10 5.97 2.67
C VAL A 247 4.71 4.60 2.41
N LYS A 248 3.97 3.53 2.72
CA LYS A 248 4.41 2.14 2.51
C LYS A 248 3.29 1.32 1.87
N ALA A 249 3.59 0.61 0.81
CA ALA A 249 2.74 -0.43 0.26
C ALA A 249 3.50 -1.76 0.29
N GLU A 250 2.87 -2.81 0.80
CA GLU A 250 3.45 -4.15 0.89
C GLU A 250 2.47 -5.22 0.38
N SER A 251 2.98 -6.14 -0.42
CA SER A 251 2.21 -7.27 -0.95
C SER A 251 2.96 -8.57 -0.72
N LEU A 252 2.29 -9.54 -0.09
CA LEU A 252 2.82 -10.89 0.18
C LEU A 252 2.01 -11.92 -0.61
N SER A 253 2.67 -12.75 -1.41
CA SER A 253 2.04 -13.94 -2.00
C SER A 253 2.74 -15.20 -1.55
N THR A 254 1.96 -16.21 -1.17
CA THR A 254 2.46 -17.51 -0.71
C THR A 254 2.09 -18.62 -1.69
N GLY A 255 2.97 -19.61 -1.81
CA GLY A 255 2.85 -20.75 -2.70
C GLY A 255 3.02 -22.08 -1.98
N GLN A 256 3.10 -23.15 -2.75
CA GLN A 256 3.34 -24.49 -2.23
C GLN A 256 4.75 -24.62 -1.66
N GLY A 257 4.95 -25.53 -0.70
CA GLY A 257 6.28 -25.81 -0.15
C GLY A 257 6.93 -24.64 0.59
N GLY A 258 6.14 -23.68 1.11
CA GLY A 258 6.66 -22.54 1.87
C GLY A 258 7.25 -21.41 1.03
N THR A 259 7.15 -21.47 -0.31
CA THR A 259 7.64 -20.39 -1.17
C THR A 259 6.84 -19.12 -0.97
N ARG A 260 7.51 -17.97 -0.95
CA ARG A 260 6.86 -16.66 -0.81
C ARG A 260 7.57 -15.58 -1.61
N VAL A 261 6.81 -14.60 -2.07
CA VAL A 261 7.35 -13.31 -2.54
C VAL A 261 6.71 -12.18 -1.78
N THR A 262 7.53 -11.25 -1.30
CA THR A 262 7.09 -10.01 -0.68
C THR A 262 7.63 -8.84 -1.49
N THR A 263 6.76 -7.95 -1.93
CA THR A 263 7.17 -6.69 -2.56
C THR A 263 6.81 -5.51 -1.69
N THR A 264 7.68 -4.49 -1.69
CA THR A 264 7.45 -3.26 -0.94
C THR A 264 7.79 -2.05 -1.81
N GLY A 265 6.89 -1.07 -1.83
CA GLY A 265 7.22 0.31 -2.18
C GLY A 265 7.25 1.14 -0.90
N TYR A 266 8.25 2.00 -0.77
CA TYR A 266 8.41 2.86 0.40
C TYR A 266 8.93 4.23 -0.01
N THR A 267 8.33 5.27 0.55
CA THR A 267 8.72 6.66 0.26
C THR A 267 8.61 7.52 1.51
N VAL A 268 9.46 8.55 1.54
CA VAL A 268 9.45 9.59 2.59
C VAL A 268 9.61 10.94 1.91
N GLN A 269 8.64 11.83 2.15
CA GLN A 269 8.66 13.20 1.62
C GLN A 269 8.58 14.22 2.75
N LYS A 270 9.34 15.32 2.61
CA LYS A 270 9.39 16.42 3.60
C LYS A 270 8.95 17.79 3.07
N ASP A 271 8.72 17.90 1.75
CA ASP A 271 8.61 19.19 1.04
C ASP A 271 7.21 19.46 0.45
N GLY A 272 6.15 18.80 0.94
CA GLY A 272 4.78 19.14 0.53
C GLY A 272 4.37 18.71 -0.88
N VAL A 273 4.98 17.65 -1.40
CA VAL A 273 4.61 16.98 -2.65
C VAL A 273 3.75 15.75 -2.32
N ASN A 274 2.82 15.37 -3.19
CA ASN A 274 2.04 14.16 -2.97
C ASN A 274 2.92 12.93 -3.20
N ASP A 275 2.74 11.93 -2.36
CA ASP A 275 3.63 10.80 -2.23
C ASP A 275 2.84 9.48 -2.30
N GLY A 276 3.47 8.44 -2.81
CA GLY A 276 2.80 7.23 -3.23
C GLY A 276 3.72 6.01 -3.20
N ALA A 277 3.16 4.89 -2.79
CA ALA A 277 3.82 3.60 -2.87
C ALA A 277 2.86 2.57 -3.44
N ARG A 278 3.38 1.67 -4.28
CA ARG A 278 2.64 0.56 -4.87
C ARG A 278 3.43 -0.74 -4.74
N SER A 279 2.72 -1.80 -4.41
CA SER A 279 3.27 -3.15 -4.37
C SER A 279 2.31 -4.17 -4.95
N GLY A 280 2.86 -5.30 -5.37
CA GLY A 280 2.16 -6.33 -6.08
C GLY A 280 2.98 -7.61 -6.08
N ALA A 281 2.36 -8.72 -5.72
CA ALA A 281 3.03 -9.99 -5.51
C ALA A 281 2.16 -11.14 -5.99
N SER A 282 2.67 -12.08 -6.76
CA SER A 282 1.94 -13.31 -7.12
C SER A 282 2.85 -14.53 -7.21
N MET A 283 2.29 -15.73 -6.99
CA MET A 283 2.97 -17.01 -7.24
C MET A 283 2.41 -17.66 -8.51
N GLY A 284 3.21 -17.77 -9.57
CA GLY A 284 2.74 -18.33 -10.85
C GLY A 284 1.66 -17.50 -11.54
N GLY A 285 1.43 -16.26 -11.09
CA GLY A 285 0.47 -15.33 -11.67
C GLY A 285 1.00 -14.61 -12.90
N LYS A 286 0.33 -13.52 -13.26
CA LYS A 286 0.72 -12.67 -14.39
C LYS A 286 2.09 -12.05 -14.14
N ILE A 287 2.95 -12.03 -15.15
CA ILE A 287 4.23 -11.30 -15.12
C ILE A 287 3.94 -9.81 -15.30
N TYR A 288 4.57 -8.98 -14.46
CA TYR A 288 4.45 -7.53 -14.53
C TYR A 288 5.42 -6.98 -15.58
N ALA A 289 4.92 -6.10 -16.44
CA ALA A 289 5.68 -5.42 -17.47
C ALA A 289 5.75 -3.92 -17.17
N LEU A 290 6.78 -3.25 -17.70
CA LEU A 290 6.81 -1.79 -17.72
C LEU A 290 5.63 -1.26 -18.55
N PRO A 291 5.06 -0.10 -18.18
CA PRO A 291 4.12 0.58 -19.06
C PRO A 291 4.85 1.04 -20.33
N GLN A 292 4.12 1.25 -21.43
CA GLN A 292 4.71 1.75 -22.69
C GLN A 292 5.31 3.16 -22.56
N GLN A 293 4.80 3.94 -21.61
CA GLN A 293 5.30 5.25 -21.24
C GLN A 293 4.95 5.48 -19.78
N PHE A 294 5.75 6.27 -19.06
CA PHE A 294 5.32 6.87 -17.81
C PHE A 294 4.29 7.95 -18.12
N ALA A 295 3.08 7.54 -18.48
CA ALA A 295 1.95 8.45 -18.50
C ALA A 295 1.45 8.59 -17.05
N PRO A 296 1.01 9.79 -16.61
CA PRO A 296 -0.06 9.79 -15.63
C PRO A 296 -1.19 8.97 -16.29
N GLU A 297 -1.58 7.85 -15.68
CA GLU A 297 -2.77 7.12 -16.13
C GLU A 297 -3.89 8.15 -16.34
N GLU A 298 -4.61 8.05 -17.47
CA GLU A 298 -5.80 8.83 -17.85
C GLU A 298 -6.52 9.43 -16.62
N PRO A 299 -6.96 10.71 -16.66
CA PRO A 299 -7.45 11.46 -15.50
C PRO A 299 -8.48 10.64 -14.72
N SER A 300 -8.00 9.89 -13.73
CA SER A 300 -8.84 9.33 -12.71
C SER A 300 -9.33 10.52 -11.90
N PRO A 301 -10.63 10.65 -11.61
CA PRO A 301 -11.15 11.71 -10.75
C PRO A 301 -10.56 11.67 -9.32
N THR A 302 -9.73 10.66 -9.02
CA THR A 302 -8.99 10.49 -7.77
C THR A 302 -7.48 10.75 -7.88
N ILE A 303 -6.86 10.73 -9.08
CA ILE A 303 -5.42 10.98 -9.24
C ILE A 303 -5.18 12.48 -9.25
N THR A 304 -4.44 12.96 -8.24
CA THR A 304 -4.02 14.34 -8.15
C THR A 304 -2.75 14.50 -8.99
N TYR A 305 -2.81 15.30 -10.06
CA TYR A 305 -1.61 15.78 -10.78
C TYR A 305 -0.59 16.29 -9.74
N ASN A 306 0.71 15.97 -9.89
CA ASN A 306 1.79 16.13 -8.89
C ASN A 306 1.91 15.02 -7.84
N MET A 307 2.12 13.77 -8.26
CA MET A 307 2.44 12.64 -7.36
C MET A 307 3.82 12.04 -7.66
N THR A 308 4.43 11.48 -6.63
CA THR A 308 5.64 10.67 -6.74
C THR A 308 5.36 9.24 -6.27
N TYR A 309 5.91 8.23 -6.96
CA TYR A 309 5.67 6.81 -6.69
C TYR A 309 6.95 5.98 -6.57
N ALA A 310 6.99 5.10 -5.57
CA ALA A 310 7.82 3.89 -5.56
C ALA A 310 6.94 2.67 -5.86
N THR A 311 7.21 1.96 -6.95
CA THR A 311 6.43 0.78 -7.36
C THR A 311 7.33 -0.44 -7.38
N SER A 312 6.90 -1.50 -6.69
CA SER A 312 7.58 -2.80 -6.71
C SER A 312 6.58 -3.92 -7.01
N TYR A 313 6.70 -4.55 -8.17
CA TYR A 313 5.88 -5.71 -8.52
C TYR A 313 6.75 -6.92 -8.78
N ALA A 314 6.31 -8.11 -8.36
CA ALA A 314 7.04 -9.33 -8.60
C ALA A 314 6.13 -10.55 -8.67
N THR A 315 6.54 -11.50 -9.50
CA THR A 315 5.92 -12.82 -9.62
C THR A 315 6.99 -13.86 -9.40
N ALA A 316 6.85 -14.71 -8.37
CA ALA A 316 7.73 -15.86 -8.22
C ALA A 316 7.17 -17.08 -8.93
N LEU A 317 8.07 -17.95 -9.38
CA LEU A 317 7.74 -19.17 -10.12
C LEU A 317 6.69 -18.94 -11.23
N PRO A 318 6.91 -17.96 -12.14
CA PRO A 318 5.97 -17.73 -13.23
C PRO A 318 5.80 -18.98 -14.09
N ASP A 319 4.66 -19.07 -14.80
CA ASP A 319 4.47 -20.09 -15.84
C ASP A 319 5.63 -20.07 -16.84
N ALA A 320 6.14 -21.25 -17.20
CA ALA A 320 7.32 -21.38 -18.04
C ALA A 320 7.09 -20.78 -19.44
N GLY A 321 5.91 -20.99 -20.03
CA GLY A 321 5.57 -20.42 -21.33
C GLY A 321 5.49 -18.89 -21.27
N ALA A 322 4.86 -18.35 -20.22
CA ALA A 322 4.79 -16.91 -20.00
C ALA A 322 6.18 -16.27 -19.77
N ALA A 323 7.06 -16.95 -19.03
CA ALA A 323 8.42 -16.50 -18.81
C ALA A 323 9.22 -16.50 -20.12
N THR A 324 9.18 -17.59 -20.90
CA THR A 324 9.84 -17.67 -22.21
C THR A 324 9.33 -16.59 -23.16
N ALA A 325 8.01 -16.34 -23.20
CA ALA A 325 7.43 -15.30 -24.04
C ALA A 325 7.92 -13.89 -23.64
N THR A 326 8.10 -13.64 -22.34
CA THR A 326 8.62 -12.36 -21.84
C THR A 326 10.10 -12.18 -22.18
N LEU A 327 10.90 -13.23 -22.02
CA LEU A 327 12.34 -13.21 -22.31
C LEU A 327 12.65 -13.13 -23.81
N ALA A 328 11.72 -13.50 -24.69
CA ALA A 328 11.94 -13.47 -26.13
C ALA A 328 12.25 -12.07 -26.70
N ALA A 329 11.90 -11.00 -25.98
CA ALA A 329 12.25 -9.63 -26.35
C ALA A 329 13.72 -9.25 -26.03
N THR A 330 14.42 -10.10 -25.28
CA THR A 330 15.76 -9.84 -24.71
C THR A 330 16.67 -11.03 -25.03
N PRO A 331 17.28 -11.09 -26.24
CA PRO A 331 17.98 -12.28 -26.71
C PRO A 331 19.16 -12.70 -25.82
N THR A 332 19.95 -11.75 -25.32
CA THR A 332 21.11 -12.06 -24.46
C THR A 332 20.67 -12.70 -23.15
N VAL A 333 19.60 -12.17 -22.54
CA VAL A 333 19.01 -12.75 -21.34
C VAL A 333 18.34 -14.10 -21.64
N ALA A 334 17.60 -14.22 -22.75
CA ALA A 334 16.94 -15.47 -23.14
C ALA A 334 17.94 -16.63 -23.28
N GLU A 335 19.08 -16.39 -23.92
CA GLU A 335 20.15 -17.39 -24.06
C GLU A 335 20.74 -17.78 -22.70
N ALA A 336 20.99 -16.83 -21.80
CA ALA A 336 21.52 -17.12 -20.47
C ALA A 336 20.53 -17.89 -19.58
N PHE A 337 19.23 -17.78 -19.86
CA PHE A 337 18.15 -18.47 -19.17
C PHE A 337 17.76 -19.79 -19.85
N HIS A 338 18.41 -20.16 -20.95
CA HIS A 338 18.14 -21.41 -21.64
C HIS A 338 18.44 -22.62 -20.72
N GLY A 339 17.41 -23.40 -20.40
CA GLY A 339 17.50 -24.52 -19.45
C GLY A 339 17.60 -24.10 -17.97
N ALA A 340 17.51 -22.80 -17.65
CA ALA A 340 17.45 -22.31 -16.28
C ALA A 340 15.99 -22.35 -15.76
N ARG A 341 15.84 -22.59 -14.45
CA ARG A 341 14.56 -22.43 -13.76
C ARG A 341 14.39 -20.95 -13.39
N VAL A 342 13.37 -20.29 -13.93
CA VAL A 342 13.00 -18.93 -13.51
C VAL A 342 12.38 -18.98 -12.11
N ILE A 343 13.02 -18.33 -11.16
CA ILE A 343 12.57 -18.26 -9.77
C ILE A 343 11.67 -17.06 -9.54
N GLY A 344 11.92 -15.96 -10.24
CA GLY A 344 11.08 -14.78 -10.14
C GLY A 344 11.33 -13.79 -11.25
N MET A 345 10.32 -12.97 -11.52
CA MET A 345 10.41 -11.83 -12.43
C MET A 345 9.78 -10.63 -11.73
N GLY A 346 10.34 -9.45 -11.93
CA GLY A 346 9.86 -8.27 -11.24
C GLY A 346 10.09 -6.98 -11.98
N LEU A 347 9.50 -5.94 -11.42
CA LEU A 347 9.54 -4.56 -11.87
C LEU A 347 9.84 -3.69 -10.65
N ALA A 348 10.76 -2.75 -10.83
CA ALA A 348 11.02 -1.67 -9.89
C ALA A 348 10.96 -0.33 -10.62
N SER A 349 10.28 0.65 -10.06
CA SER A 349 10.28 2.01 -10.60
C SER A 349 10.16 3.08 -9.53
N GLY A 350 10.85 4.19 -9.75
CA GLY A 350 10.68 5.44 -9.03
C GLY A 350 10.37 6.56 -10.00
N VAL A 351 9.24 7.25 -9.83
CA VAL A 351 8.80 8.32 -10.74
C VAL A 351 8.20 9.50 -9.98
N ALA A 352 8.57 10.72 -10.37
CA ALA A 352 8.02 11.97 -9.87
C ALA A 352 7.37 12.76 -11.02
N TYR A 353 6.04 12.93 -10.97
CA TYR A 353 5.26 13.65 -11.99
C TYR A 353 5.04 15.14 -11.67
N THR A 354 5.80 15.72 -10.75
CA THR A 354 5.51 17.07 -10.21
C THR A 354 6.14 18.17 -11.06
N TYR A 355 5.33 18.96 -11.76
CA TYR A 355 5.83 19.96 -12.74
C TYR A 355 6.22 21.32 -12.11
N ASP A 356 5.71 21.62 -10.91
CA ASP A 356 5.63 23.02 -10.45
C ASP A 356 6.64 23.38 -9.35
N LYS A 357 7.32 22.38 -8.77
CA LYS A 357 8.25 22.55 -7.64
C LYS A 357 9.45 21.63 -7.77
N PRO A 358 10.64 22.05 -7.30
CA PRO A 358 11.74 21.13 -7.05
C PRO A 358 11.22 19.98 -6.17
N VAL A 359 11.51 18.75 -6.58
CA VAL A 359 11.11 17.55 -5.85
C VAL A 359 12.36 17.00 -5.20
N ASN A 360 12.43 16.89 -3.87
CA ASN A 360 13.43 16.05 -3.22
C ASN A 360 12.78 14.73 -2.86
N TYR A 361 12.84 13.77 -3.76
CA TYR A 361 12.23 12.46 -3.56
C TYR A 361 13.27 11.39 -3.31
N THR A 362 13.01 10.58 -2.28
CA THR A 362 13.71 9.34 -2.03
C THR A 362 12.70 8.21 -1.89
N GLY A 363 12.80 7.23 -2.78
CA GLY A 363 11.97 6.03 -2.77
C GLY A 363 12.82 4.77 -2.71
N ILE A 364 12.30 3.75 -2.04
CA ILE A 364 12.90 2.41 -1.96
C ILE A 364 11.86 1.42 -2.46
N THR A 365 12.31 0.49 -3.29
CA THR A 365 11.52 -0.67 -3.70
C THR A 365 12.26 -1.93 -3.32
N THR A 366 11.55 -2.96 -2.90
CA THR A 366 12.14 -4.27 -2.59
C THR A 366 11.28 -5.39 -3.13
N ALA A 367 11.92 -6.43 -3.65
CA ALA A 367 11.29 -7.72 -3.88
C ALA A 367 12.10 -8.82 -3.19
N ASN A 368 11.47 -9.48 -2.24
CA ASN A 368 12.05 -10.56 -1.46
C ASN A 368 11.44 -11.89 -1.91
N PHE A 369 12.28 -12.81 -2.38
CA PHE A 369 11.91 -14.14 -2.87
C PHE A 369 12.47 -15.20 -1.93
N GLN A 370 11.60 -16.05 -1.40
CA GLN A 370 12.01 -17.12 -0.50
C GLN A 370 11.51 -18.44 -1.05
N PHE A 371 12.43 -19.37 -1.25
CA PHE A 371 12.22 -20.62 -1.96
C PHE A 371 13.33 -21.62 -1.63
N ASP A 372 13.11 -22.89 -1.96
CA ASP A 372 14.10 -23.94 -1.75
C ASP A 372 14.79 -24.35 -3.05
N THR A 373 16.08 -24.65 -2.94
CA THR A 373 16.91 -25.29 -3.97
C THR A 373 17.20 -26.74 -3.57
N THR A 374 16.91 -27.69 -4.45
CA THR A 374 17.16 -29.13 -4.19
C THR A 374 18.62 -29.52 -4.40
N SER A 375 19.32 -28.81 -5.27
CA SER A 375 20.74 -28.94 -5.55
C SER A 375 21.38 -27.56 -5.66
N GLY A 376 22.71 -27.51 -5.57
CA GLY A 376 23.43 -26.28 -5.87
C GLY A 376 23.20 -25.83 -7.32
N GLY A 377 23.19 -24.52 -7.56
CA GLY A 377 22.90 -23.95 -8.87
C GLY A 377 23.50 -22.55 -9.03
N MET A 378 23.70 -22.14 -10.27
CA MET A 378 24.22 -20.81 -10.60
C MET A 378 23.08 -19.79 -10.55
N LEU A 379 23.18 -18.76 -9.72
CA LEU A 379 22.19 -17.67 -9.69
C LEU A 379 22.54 -16.64 -10.77
N THR A 380 21.56 -16.36 -11.61
CA THR A 380 21.66 -15.38 -12.68
C THR A 380 20.57 -14.33 -12.52
N LEU A 381 20.94 -13.06 -12.67
CA LEU A 381 20.02 -11.95 -12.83
C LEU A 381 20.05 -11.50 -14.30
N GLY A 382 18.88 -11.54 -14.94
CA GLY A 382 18.64 -10.92 -16.24
C GLY A 382 17.97 -9.57 -16.05
N LEU A 383 18.55 -8.52 -16.64
CA LEU A 383 17.97 -7.19 -16.74
C LEU A 383 17.37 -7.07 -18.13
N LEU A 384 16.05 -6.90 -18.19
CA LEU A 384 15.31 -7.13 -19.42
C LEU A 384 15.26 -5.84 -20.24
N ASP A 385 14.62 -4.82 -19.66
CA ASP A 385 14.41 -3.54 -20.30
C ASP A 385 14.29 -2.45 -19.24
N SER A 386 14.42 -1.21 -19.68
CA SER A 386 14.26 -0.02 -18.86
C SER A 386 13.35 1.00 -19.52
N LEU A 387 12.74 1.83 -18.68
CA LEU A 387 11.93 2.96 -19.11
C LEU A 387 12.44 4.20 -18.39
N THR A 388 12.57 5.28 -19.15
CA THR A 388 12.99 6.59 -18.65
C THR A 388 11.85 7.60 -18.78
N TYR A 389 11.69 8.43 -17.74
CA TYR A 389 10.86 9.62 -17.76
C TYR A 389 11.71 10.87 -17.57
N LEU A 390 11.63 11.79 -18.53
CA LEU A 390 12.38 13.05 -18.54
C LEU A 390 13.88 12.80 -18.28
N SER A 391 14.46 13.40 -17.23
CA SER A 391 15.88 13.26 -16.92
C SER A 391 16.25 11.98 -16.16
N GLY A 392 15.33 11.02 -16.00
CA GLY A 392 15.60 9.78 -15.28
C GLY A 392 15.68 9.98 -13.76
N PHE A 393 16.90 10.06 -13.23
CA PHE A 393 17.17 10.16 -11.80
C PHE A 393 18.41 11.00 -11.49
N SER A 394 18.57 11.38 -10.23
CA SER A 394 19.82 11.97 -9.71
C SER A 394 20.75 10.90 -9.13
N LYS A 395 20.19 9.87 -8.49
CA LYS A 395 20.91 8.66 -8.06
C LYS A 395 19.99 7.45 -8.15
N LEU A 396 20.51 6.34 -8.65
CA LEU A 396 19.88 5.03 -8.63
C LEU A 396 20.83 4.05 -7.97
N GLU A 397 20.32 3.23 -7.05
CA GLU A 397 21.08 2.20 -6.34
C GLU A 397 20.38 0.87 -6.52
N LEU A 398 21.11 -0.16 -6.95
CA LEU A 398 20.63 -1.54 -7.02
C LEU A 398 21.50 -2.38 -6.09
N SER A 399 20.87 -3.14 -5.19
CA SER A 399 21.55 -4.17 -4.42
C SER A 399 20.78 -5.48 -4.41
N ILE A 400 21.54 -6.56 -4.27
CA ILE A 400 21.02 -7.92 -4.17
C ILE A 400 21.70 -8.58 -3.00
N SER A 401 20.91 -9.23 -2.15
CA SER A 401 21.43 -10.01 -1.03
C SER A 401 20.78 -11.38 -0.98
N ASN A 402 21.50 -12.35 -0.40
CA ASN A 402 20.96 -13.65 -0.02
C ASN A 402 21.20 -13.87 1.48
N HIS A 403 20.16 -14.22 2.24
CA HIS A 403 20.25 -14.37 3.71
C HIS A 403 20.85 -13.14 4.41
N GLY A 404 20.54 -11.94 3.90
CA GLY A 404 21.08 -10.66 4.38
C GLY A 404 22.54 -10.39 4.02
N THR A 405 23.23 -11.30 3.32
CA THR A 405 24.59 -11.07 2.80
C THR A 405 24.52 -10.45 1.42
N GLU A 406 25.10 -9.27 1.23
CA GLU A 406 25.17 -8.60 -0.07
C GLU A 406 26.02 -9.42 -1.05
N ILE A 407 25.44 -9.73 -2.22
CA ILE A 407 26.10 -10.46 -3.32
C ILE A 407 26.34 -9.57 -4.54
N PHE A 408 25.62 -8.44 -4.63
CA PHE A 408 25.81 -7.46 -5.69
C PHE A 408 25.35 -6.08 -5.23
N THR A 409 26.08 -5.05 -5.62
CA THR A 409 25.68 -3.65 -5.45
C THR A 409 26.20 -2.81 -6.60
N GLN A 410 25.40 -1.87 -7.08
CA GLN A 410 25.77 -0.91 -8.12
C GLN A 410 25.05 0.41 -7.89
N THR A 411 25.79 1.50 -8.03
CA THR A 411 25.25 2.87 -7.98
C THR A 411 25.40 3.52 -9.35
N PHE A 412 24.39 4.29 -9.76
CA PHE A 412 24.38 5.09 -10.97
C PHE A 412 24.10 6.55 -10.62
N THR A 413 24.90 7.44 -11.20
CA THR A 413 24.70 8.90 -11.19
C THR A 413 24.56 9.46 -12.62
N SER A 414 24.52 8.57 -13.61
CA SER A 414 24.39 8.85 -15.04
C SER A 414 23.23 8.03 -15.59
N LEU A 415 22.30 8.70 -16.26
CA LEU A 415 21.16 8.05 -16.93
C LEU A 415 21.66 7.11 -18.04
N GLN A 416 22.61 7.56 -18.84
CA GLN A 416 23.15 6.78 -19.96
C GLN A 416 23.78 5.46 -19.48
N ASP A 417 24.51 5.48 -18.37
CA ASP A 417 25.13 4.28 -17.82
C ASP A 417 24.09 3.29 -17.28
N ALA A 418 22.99 3.80 -16.71
CA ALA A 418 21.88 2.96 -16.27
C ALA A 418 21.12 2.36 -17.46
N GLU A 419 20.80 3.13 -18.49
CA GLU A 419 20.13 2.61 -19.70
C GLU A 419 20.96 1.50 -20.35
N LEU A 420 22.28 1.66 -20.47
CA LEU A 420 23.16 0.59 -20.96
C LEU A 420 23.24 -0.62 -20.02
N PHE A 421 23.03 -0.40 -18.71
CA PHE A 421 23.10 -1.47 -17.73
C PHE A 421 21.81 -2.30 -17.65
N PHE A 422 20.64 -1.67 -17.78
CA PHE A 422 19.35 -2.32 -17.56
C PHE A 422 18.70 -2.93 -18.81
N ASN A 423 19.33 -2.80 -19.98
CA ASN A 423 18.82 -3.28 -21.26
C ASN A 423 19.52 -4.58 -21.70
N ASP A 424 18.76 -5.68 -21.81
CA ASP A 424 19.20 -7.01 -22.26
C ASP A 424 20.56 -7.46 -21.71
N ARG A 425 20.74 -7.36 -20.38
CA ARG A 425 22.02 -7.62 -19.71
C ARG A 425 21.92 -8.76 -18.71
N VAL A 426 22.97 -9.58 -18.66
CA VAL A 426 23.07 -10.72 -17.75
C VAL A 426 24.15 -10.47 -16.70
N LEU A 427 23.81 -10.76 -15.44
CA LEU A 427 24.73 -10.75 -14.30
C LEU A 427 24.77 -12.12 -13.66
N ASN A 428 25.96 -12.67 -13.49
CA ASN A 428 26.18 -13.88 -12.71
C ASN A 428 26.42 -13.49 -11.25
N LEU A 429 25.58 -13.99 -10.35
CA LEU A 429 25.56 -13.60 -8.94
C LEU A 429 26.20 -14.66 -8.02
N GLY A 430 26.82 -15.69 -8.58
CA GLY A 430 27.47 -16.74 -7.81
C GLY A 430 26.58 -17.94 -7.50
N MET A 431 27.19 -18.95 -6.88
CA MET A 431 26.53 -20.23 -6.62
C MET A 431 25.61 -20.14 -5.41
N LEU A 432 24.42 -20.74 -5.54
CA LEU A 432 23.54 -21.06 -4.43
C LEU A 432 23.81 -22.50 -3.99
N ALA A 433 23.83 -22.71 -2.68
CA ALA A 433 23.81 -24.04 -2.09
C ALA A 433 22.40 -24.66 -2.21
N ALA A 434 22.28 -25.95 -1.88
CA ALA A 434 20.98 -26.55 -1.63
C ALA A 434 20.37 -26.01 -0.32
N GLY A 435 19.05 -26.03 -0.22
CA GLY A 435 18.29 -25.58 0.95
C GLY A 435 17.54 -24.27 0.71
N SER A 436 17.11 -23.65 1.80
CA SER A 436 16.31 -22.42 1.76
C SER A 436 17.13 -21.22 1.30
N GLN A 437 16.55 -20.41 0.43
CA GLN A 437 17.11 -19.17 -0.11
C GLN A 437 16.23 -18.00 0.30
N ASP A 438 16.87 -16.85 0.53
CA ASP A 438 16.20 -15.58 0.86
C ASP A 438 16.83 -14.47 0.03
N LEU A 439 16.36 -14.33 -1.21
CA LEU A 439 16.89 -13.38 -2.19
C LEU A 439 16.12 -12.06 -2.11
N LEU A 440 16.83 -10.99 -1.75
CA LEU A 440 16.27 -9.65 -1.67
C LEU A 440 16.89 -8.76 -2.75
N VAL A 441 16.06 -8.30 -3.69
CA VAL A 441 16.38 -7.24 -4.65
C VAL A 441 15.91 -5.92 -4.04
N THR A 442 16.81 -4.96 -3.88
CA THR A 442 16.50 -3.62 -3.37
C THR A 442 16.91 -2.57 -4.39
N THR A 443 16.05 -1.60 -4.64
CA THR A 443 16.36 -0.44 -5.47
C THR A 443 16.03 0.86 -4.76
N GLY A 444 17.01 1.75 -4.68
CA GLY A 444 16.86 3.12 -4.17
C GLY A 444 16.82 4.14 -5.32
N PHE A 445 15.85 5.06 -5.26
CA PHE A 445 15.66 6.14 -6.23
C PHE A 445 15.81 7.48 -5.53
N THR A 446 16.68 8.34 -6.06
CA THR A 446 16.75 9.77 -5.67
C THR A 446 16.46 10.65 -6.87
N LEU A 447 15.43 11.49 -6.78
CA LEU A 447 15.00 12.42 -7.83
C LEU A 447 14.99 13.85 -7.27
N THR A 448 15.58 14.80 -8.00
CA THR A 448 15.65 16.23 -7.60
C THR A 448 14.72 17.15 -8.41
N ARG A 449 14.08 16.60 -9.45
CA ARG A 449 13.21 17.27 -10.42
C ARG A 449 12.16 16.25 -10.90
N PRO A 450 11.07 16.67 -11.57
CA PRO A 450 10.19 15.74 -12.27
C PRO A 450 11.00 14.87 -13.24
N SER A 451 11.07 13.58 -12.93
CA SER A 451 11.81 12.56 -13.66
C SER A 451 11.44 11.19 -13.14
N GLY A 452 11.86 10.12 -13.81
CA GLY A 452 11.62 8.77 -13.32
C GLY A 452 12.39 7.73 -14.09
N PHE A 453 12.57 6.57 -13.46
CA PHE A 453 13.22 5.43 -14.07
C PHE A 453 12.58 4.15 -13.55
N GLY A 454 12.42 3.17 -14.44
CA GLY A 454 11.95 1.85 -14.08
C GLY A 454 12.63 0.79 -14.93
N PHE A 455 12.70 -0.43 -14.41
CA PHE A 455 13.26 -1.55 -15.13
C PHE A 455 12.54 -2.84 -14.75
N THR A 456 12.64 -3.84 -15.63
CA THR A 456 12.20 -5.21 -15.37
C THR A 456 13.38 -6.15 -15.29
N TYR A 457 13.23 -7.21 -14.50
CA TYR A 457 14.28 -8.18 -14.27
C TYR A 457 13.73 -9.60 -14.12
N ALA A 458 14.61 -10.58 -14.30
CA ALA A 458 14.36 -12.00 -14.09
C ALA A 458 15.47 -12.61 -13.23
N LEU A 459 15.11 -13.50 -12.31
CA LEU A 459 16.02 -14.30 -11.50
C LEU A 459 15.91 -15.75 -11.93
N GLY A 460 17.04 -16.35 -12.28
CA GLY A 460 17.12 -17.73 -12.78
C GLY A 460 18.16 -18.53 -12.03
N ILE A 461 17.91 -19.83 -11.91
CA ILE A 461 18.88 -20.79 -11.40
C ILE A 461 19.11 -21.87 -12.45
N SER A 462 20.35 -22.01 -12.90
CA SER A 462 20.76 -23.10 -13.78
C SER A 462 21.55 -24.16 -13.01
N ALA A 463 21.44 -25.41 -13.45
CA ALA A 463 22.25 -26.49 -12.91
C ALA A 463 23.73 -26.25 -13.24
N VAL A 464 24.63 -26.48 -12.28
CA VAL A 464 26.06 -26.51 -12.56
C VAL A 464 26.36 -27.84 -13.27
N PRO A 465 26.99 -27.84 -14.47
CA PRO A 465 27.37 -29.09 -15.12
C PRO A 465 28.30 -29.88 -14.20
N GLU A 466 27.95 -31.13 -13.90
CA GLU A 466 28.73 -31.94 -12.97
C GLU A 466 30.19 -32.12 -13.47
N PRO A 467 31.20 -32.08 -12.58
CA PRO A 467 32.61 -32.24 -12.95
C PRO A 467 32.90 -33.52 -13.74
N GLN A 468 32.11 -34.57 -13.52
CA GLN A 468 32.24 -35.86 -14.20
C GLN A 468 31.94 -35.79 -15.70
N THR A 469 31.09 -34.88 -16.15
CA THR A 469 30.82 -34.66 -17.59
C THR A 469 32.04 -34.06 -18.27
N TRP A 470 32.74 -33.13 -17.61
CA TRP A 470 33.98 -32.54 -18.09
C TRP A 470 35.15 -33.55 -18.08
N LEU A 471 35.23 -34.38 -17.03
CA LEU A 471 36.21 -35.46 -16.96
C LEU A 471 35.97 -36.52 -18.05
N LEU A 472 34.73 -36.90 -18.33
CA LEU A 472 34.39 -37.83 -19.41
C LEU A 472 34.64 -37.24 -20.80
N LEU A 473 34.42 -35.93 -20.99
CA LEU A 473 34.74 -35.25 -22.24
C LEU A 473 36.26 -35.16 -22.47
N LEU A 474 37.03 -34.84 -21.41
CA LEU A 474 38.49 -34.84 -21.44
C LEU A 474 39.06 -36.25 -21.66
N LEU A 475 38.52 -37.26 -20.98
CA LEU A 475 38.94 -38.66 -21.18
C LEU A 475 38.56 -39.16 -22.58
N GLY A 476 37.36 -38.84 -23.06
CA GLY A 476 36.89 -39.22 -24.40
C GLY A 476 37.72 -38.60 -25.53
N THR A 477 38.04 -37.31 -25.43
CA THR A 477 38.93 -36.62 -26.40
C THR A 477 40.36 -37.14 -26.33
N SER A 478 40.87 -37.43 -25.14
CA SER A 478 42.19 -38.06 -24.94
C SER A 478 42.29 -39.44 -25.62
N VAL A 479 41.25 -40.26 -25.49
CA VAL A 479 41.18 -41.59 -26.11
C VAL A 479 41.09 -41.49 -27.64
N ILE A 480 40.36 -40.52 -28.18
CA ILE A 480 40.26 -40.29 -29.64
C ILE A 480 41.61 -39.83 -30.22
N LEU A 481 42.30 -38.91 -29.56
CA LEU A 481 43.62 -38.42 -29.96
C LEU A 481 44.68 -39.55 -29.92
N LEU A 482 44.63 -40.42 -28.90
CA LEU A 482 45.49 -41.60 -28.81
C LEU A 482 45.18 -42.65 -29.90
N ARG A 483 43.91 -42.77 -30.32
CA ARG A 483 43.49 -43.69 -31.39
C ARG A 483 43.86 -43.18 -32.79
N GLN A 484 43.83 -41.86 -33.02
CA GLN A 484 44.31 -41.26 -34.27
C GLN A 484 45.83 -41.40 -34.42
N ARG A 485 46.59 -41.26 -33.33
CA ARG A 485 48.05 -41.50 -33.32
C ARG A 485 48.47 -42.95 -33.58
N ARG A 486 47.57 -43.93 -33.41
CA ARG A 486 47.82 -45.35 -33.73
C ARG A 486 47.39 -45.74 -35.15
N ARG A 487 46.79 -44.83 -35.92
CA ARG A 487 46.32 -45.06 -37.30
C ARG A 487 47.12 -44.28 -38.35
N GLN A 488 48.14 -43.51 -37.93
CA GLN A 488 49.28 -43.10 -38.75
C GLN A 488 50.46 -43.99 -38.37
#